data_AF-F0TAD7-F1
#
_entry.id   AF-F0TAD7-F1
#
_cell.length_a   1.000
_cell.length_b   1.000
_cell.length_c   1.000
_cell.angle_alpha   90.00
_cell.angle_beta   90.00
_cell.angle_gamma   90.00
#
_symmetry.space_group_name_H-M   'P 1'
#
loop_
_entity.id
_entity.type
_entity.pdbx_description
1 polymer ?
#
loop_
_entity_poly.entity_id
_entity_poly.type
_entity_poly.pdbx_seq_one_letter_code
_entity_poly.pdbx_strand_id
1 'polypeptide(L)'
;MKNSDLLFKLERIVIDLVKVDGVDGGLIVDDTGKVVAKRMLQDIDIELFGPMSNVITSSSKRLFNSSHQGEIQRVLIESLNGKALFLNLENVHLIVLMKNHSNVGLILVSSKRAAEKIRVLSKDLKPDIVETIIEPAKEPLKTEIEPEVSPEKLEVVKSEVAVDEISDLKLVETPQEEPVVLEESLELEPQIIETESEDKSIQVLESLEVKEFEIETEIAEDVETSKPEAEEEVEEEVESEEVIPIIKPPIAFPDIKKITEVPEDVEARSELILDIYEAVFRAMSIGASKIMGVAPARGLTQKFLPSQECERLLNGVVVESNSTLNFDKIRENASKIKVEDRESEFIEDFTKILDVITDNYGKVMGYEAFRGMVRPEFKIIADSYGPVMNKLGIINKMHPEISELFGS
;
A
#
# COMPACT_ATOMS: atom_id res chain seq x y z
N MET A 1 -27.57 -2.63 -14.63
CA MET A 1 -28.46 -3.10 -13.55
C MET A 1 -27.88 -4.18 -12.62
N LYS A 2 -26.98 -5.09 -13.05
CA LYS A 2 -26.45 -6.16 -12.17
C LYS A 2 -25.50 -5.69 -11.04
N ASN A 3 -24.76 -4.59 -11.24
CA ASN A 3 -23.72 -4.16 -10.30
C ASN A 3 -24.27 -3.47 -9.02
N SER A 4 -25.36 -2.70 -9.15
CA SER A 4 -25.97 -2.00 -8.01
C SER A 4 -26.62 -2.95 -6.99
N ASP A 5 -27.25 -4.05 -7.45
CA ASP A 5 -27.83 -5.06 -6.56
C ASP A 5 -26.76 -5.85 -5.80
N LEU A 6 -25.60 -6.07 -6.43
CA LEU A 6 -24.45 -6.73 -5.78
C LEU A 6 -23.87 -5.86 -4.65
N LEU A 7 -23.62 -4.58 -4.93
CA LEU A 7 -23.11 -3.62 -3.95
C LEU A 7 -24.04 -3.52 -2.73
N PHE A 8 -25.35 -3.41 -2.96
CA PHE A 8 -26.34 -3.38 -1.89
C PHE A 8 -26.33 -4.64 -1.01
N LYS A 9 -26.16 -5.83 -1.61
CA LYS A 9 -26.05 -7.09 -0.87
C LYS A 9 -24.76 -7.16 -0.04
N LEU A 10 -23.64 -6.70 -0.59
CA LEU A 10 -22.35 -6.64 0.14
C LEU A 10 -22.44 -5.66 1.31
N GLU A 11 -23.01 -4.47 1.10
CA GLU A 11 -23.21 -3.48 2.15
C GLU A 11 -24.09 -4.01 3.28
N ARG A 12 -25.18 -4.73 2.94
CA ARG A 12 -26.04 -5.37 3.94
C ARG A 12 -25.28 -6.39 4.80
N ILE A 13 -24.36 -7.15 4.23
CA ILE A 13 -23.53 -8.11 4.99
C ILE A 13 -22.66 -7.36 6.01
N VAL A 14 -22.03 -6.26 5.61
CA VAL A 14 -21.19 -5.45 6.51
C VAL A 14 -22.04 -4.80 7.60
N ILE A 15 -23.22 -4.26 7.27
CA ILE A 15 -24.17 -3.71 8.24
C ILE A 15 -24.58 -4.75 9.27
N ASP A 16 -24.88 -5.98 8.84
CA ASP A 16 -25.25 -7.06 9.76
C ASP A 16 -24.07 -7.49 10.63
N LEU A 17 -22.84 -7.44 10.13
CA LEU A 17 -21.63 -7.75 10.89
C LEU A 17 -21.36 -6.72 11.99
N VAL A 18 -21.57 -5.43 11.72
CA VAL A 18 -21.38 -4.34 12.70
C VAL A 18 -22.39 -4.39 13.86
N LYS A 19 -23.48 -5.17 13.74
CA LYS A 19 -24.41 -5.42 14.86
C LYS A 19 -23.86 -6.39 15.90
N VAL A 20 -22.78 -7.10 15.60
CA VAL A 20 -22.12 -8.00 16.56
C VAL A 20 -21.46 -7.17 17.64
N ASP A 21 -21.72 -7.53 18.90
CA ASP A 21 -21.16 -6.80 20.03
C ASP A 21 -19.63 -6.76 19.99
N GLY A 22 -19.07 -5.58 20.25
CA GLY A 22 -17.64 -5.32 20.18
C GLY A 22 -17.07 -5.02 18.78
N VAL A 23 -17.88 -5.04 17.70
CA VAL A 23 -17.45 -4.61 16.36
C VAL A 23 -17.67 -3.10 16.19
N ASP A 24 -16.60 -2.37 15.88
CA ASP A 24 -16.63 -0.92 15.65
C ASP A 24 -16.76 -0.56 14.16
N GLY A 25 -16.50 -1.51 13.27
CA GLY A 25 -16.66 -1.28 11.85
C GLY A 25 -16.30 -2.49 10.99
N GLY A 26 -16.71 -2.42 9.74
CA GLY A 26 -16.32 -3.39 8.73
C GLY A 26 -16.23 -2.74 7.36
N LEU A 27 -15.35 -3.28 6.52
CA LEU A 27 -15.27 -2.90 5.11
C LEU A 27 -14.86 -4.07 4.22
N ILE A 28 -15.27 -3.99 2.96
CA ILE A 28 -14.88 -4.91 1.90
C ILE A 28 -14.06 -4.11 0.90
N VAL A 29 -12.86 -4.60 0.61
CA VAL A 29 -11.93 -4.03 -0.36
C VAL A 29 -11.77 -5.03 -1.50
N ASP A 30 -11.72 -4.59 -2.74
CA ASP A 30 -11.30 -5.47 -3.84
C ASP A 30 -9.77 -5.68 -3.86
N ASP A 31 -9.30 -6.52 -4.77
CA ASP A 31 -7.89 -6.80 -5.00
C ASP A 31 -7.08 -5.54 -5.39
N THR A 32 -7.74 -4.54 -6.01
CA THR A 32 -7.12 -3.26 -6.37
C THR A 32 -6.94 -2.30 -5.21
N GLY A 33 -7.50 -2.62 -4.03
CA GLY A 33 -7.46 -1.73 -2.88
C GLY A 33 -8.62 -0.71 -2.84
N LYS A 34 -9.63 -0.84 -3.71
CA LYS A 34 -10.82 0.04 -3.68
C LYS A 34 -11.85 -0.51 -2.70
N VAL A 35 -12.43 0.39 -1.91
CA VAL A 35 -13.49 0.03 -0.95
C VAL A 35 -14.82 -0.16 -1.68
N VAL A 36 -15.34 -1.39 -1.66
CA VAL A 36 -16.57 -1.82 -2.33
C VAL A 36 -17.80 -1.65 -1.45
N ALA A 37 -17.66 -1.92 -0.15
CA ALA A 37 -18.74 -1.77 0.83
C ALA A 37 -18.14 -1.43 2.20
N LYS A 38 -18.85 -0.63 3.01
CA LYS A 38 -18.36 -0.20 4.31
C LYS A 38 -19.47 0.11 5.30
N ARG A 39 -19.18 -0.09 6.58
CA ARG A 39 -19.95 0.46 7.69
C ARG A 39 -19.01 0.72 8.85
N MET A 40 -18.89 1.97 9.27
CA MET A 40 -18.07 2.37 10.41
C MET A 40 -18.97 3.01 11.48
N LEU A 41 -18.65 2.77 12.75
CA LEU A 41 -19.27 3.46 13.89
C LEU A 41 -18.49 4.70 14.31
N GLN A 42 -17.27 4.88 13.79
CA GLN A 42 -16.37 6.01 14.06
C GLN A 42 -16.01 6.72 12.75
N ASP A 43 -15.65 7.99 12.86
CA ASP A 43 -15.16 8.79 11.73
C ASP A 43 -13.66 8.51 11.56
N ILE A 44 -13.34 7.70 10.56
CA ILE A 44 -11.97 7.23 10.27
C ILE A 44 -11.73 7.43 8.77
N ASP A 45 -10.49 7.78 8.41
CA ASP A 45 -10.05 7.79 7.03
C ASP A 45 -10.11 6.38 6.42
N ILE A 46 -11.18 6.13 5.65
CA ILE A 46 -11.47 4.84 5.03
C ILE A 46 -10.55 4.59 3.82
N GLU A 47 -10.01 5.64 3.21
CA GLU A 47 -9.18 5.50 2.00
C GLU A 47 -7.84 4.82 2.30
N LEU A 48 -7.35 4.93 3.54
CA LEU A 48 -6.13 4.27 3.99
C LEU A 48 -6.27 2.73 4.05
N PHE A 49 -7.45 2.20 4.36
CA PHE A 49 -7.63 0.77 4.63
C PHE A 49 -7.39 -0.13 3.41
N GLY A 50 -7.73 0.35 2.22
CA GLY A 50 -7.56 -0.41 0.99
C GLY A 50 -6.09 -0.72 0.69
N PRO A 51 -5.24 0.31 0.49
CA PRO A 51 -3.80 0.14 0.31
C PRO A 51 -3.14 -0.64 1.47
N MET A 52 -3.52 -0.36 2.72
CA MET A 52 -2.96 -1.08 3.87
C MET A 52 -3.33 -2.56 3.86
N SER A 53 -4.56 -2.92 3.48
CA SER A 53 -4.98 -4.33 3.36
C SER A 53 -4.12 -5.10 2.37
N ASN A 54 -3.79 -4.49 1.24
CA ASN A 54 -2.93 -5.09 0.22
C ASN A 54 -1.50 -5.27 0.73
N VAL A 55 -0.99 -4.29 1.48
CA VAL A 55 0.38 -4.34 2.04
C VAL A 55 0.51 -5.39 3.14
N ILE A 56 -0.46 -5.44 4.05
CA ILE A 56 -0.53 -6.46 5.11
C ILE A 56 -0.62 -7.84 4.45
N THR A 57 -1.57 -8.03 3.52
CA THR A 57 -1.80 -9.34 2.90
C THR A 57 -0.61 -9.79 2.05
N SER A 58 -0.03 -8.91 1.23
CA SER A 58 1.13 -9.25 0.38
C SER A 58 2.37 -9.55 1.21
N SER A 59 2.64 -8.78 2.26
CA SER A 59 3.77 -9.02 3.17
C SER A 59 3.62 -10.33 3.92
N SER A 60 2.43 -10.59 4.46
CA SER A 60 2.14 -11.86 5.12
C SER A 60 2.17 -13.03 4.13
N LYS A 61 1.66 -12.88 2.90
CA LYS A 61 1.74 -13.92 1.86
C LYS A 61 3.18 -14.27 1.51
N ARG A 62 4.07 -13.28 1.38
CA ARG A 62 5.51 -13.52 1.17
C ARG A 62 6.13 -14.34 2.31
N LEU A 63 5.83 -14.00 3.56
CA LEU A 63 6.29 -14.76 4.72
C LEU A 63 5.83 -16.22 4.66
N PHE A 64 4.53 -16.44 4.45
CA PHE A 64 3.95 -17.79 4.40
C PHE A 64 4.51 -18.62 3.24
N ASN A 65 4.69 -18.01 2.06
CA ASN A 65 5.34 -18.66 0.91
C ASN A 65 6.78 -19.07 1.24
N SER A 66 7.57 -18.20 1.89
CA SER A 66 8.96 -18.53 2.26
C SER A 66 9.05 -19.68 3.28
N SER A 67 8.03 -19.81 4.13
CA SER A 67 7.92 -20.87 5.14
C SER A 67 7.14 -22.11 4.70
N HIS A 68 6.71 -22.17 3.43
CA HIS A 68 5.93 -23.27 2.84
C HIS A 68 4.62 -23.59 3.59
N GLN A 69 3.99 -22.57 4.21
CA GLN A 69 2.77 -22.72 5.01
C GLN A 69 1.47 -22.55 4.20
N GLY A 70 1.58 -22.36 2.88
CA GLY A 70 0.44 -22.24 1.97
C GLY A 70 -0.19 -20.83 1.94
N GLU A 71 -1.46 -20.78 1.56
CA GLU A 71 -2.19 -19.52 1.33
C GLU A 71 -2.68 -18.87 2.64
N ILE A 72 -2.52 -17.56 2.72
CA ILE A 72 -2.99 -16.78 3.86
C ILE A 72 -4.52 -16.69 3.88
N GLN A 73 -5.12 -17.05 5.01
CA GLN A 73 -6.57 -16.96 5.21
C GLN A 73 -6.99 -15.70 5.97
N ARG A 74 -6.22 -15.32 7.00
CA ARG A 74 -6.54 -14.18 7.86
C ARG A 74 -5.32 -13.62 8.60
N VAL A 75 -5.40 -12.35 8.97
CA VAL A 75 -4.46 -11.66 9.86
C VAL A 75 -5.25 -10.99 10.98
N LEU A 76 -4.86 -11.23 12.24
CA LEU A 76 -5.37 -10.51 13.39
C LEU A 76 -4.27 -9.57 13.89
N ILE A 77 -4.60 -8.29 14.01
CA ILE A 77 -3.72 -7.25 14.54
C ILE A 77 -4.36 -6.74 15.83
N GLU A 78 -3.59 -6.75 16.92
CA GLU A 78 -4.04 -6.26 18.22
C GLU A 78 -3.22 -5.02 18.60
N SER A 79 -3.89 -4.04 19.17
CA SER A 79 -3.29 -2.80 19.66
C SER A 79 -3.88 -2.44 21.03
N LEU A 80 -3.29 -1.45 21.69
CA LEU A 80 -3.76 -0.96 22.99
C LEU A 80 -5.22 -0.51 22.97
N ASN A 81 -5.69 0.04 21.84
CA ASN A 81 -6.99 0.70 21.76
C ASN A 81 -8.02 -0.05 20.90
N GLY A 82 -7.64 -1.19 20.32
CA GLY A 82 -8.52 -1.92 19.43
C GLY A 82 -7.81 -3.06 18.71
N LYS A 83 -8.58 -3.80 17.91
CA LYS A 83 -8.04 -4.88 17.08
C LYS A 83 -8.62 -4.79 15.68
N ALA A 84 -7.90 -5.33 14.72
CA ALA A 84 -8.32 -5.40 13.33
C ALA A 84 -8.14 -6.82 12.81
N LEU A 85 -9.16 -7.35 12.15
CA LEU A 85 -9.15 -8.66 11.53
C LEU A 85 -9.28 -8.49 10.01
N PHE A 86 -8.28 -8.95 9.29
CA PHE A 86 -8.25 -9.01 7.83
C PHE A 86 -8.52 -10.44 7.41
N LEU A 87 -9.52 -10.67 6.56
CA LEU A 87 -9.79 -11.97 5.94
C LEU A 87 -9.55 -11.89 4.44
N ASN A 88 -8.74 -12.81 3.92
CA ASN A 88 -8.46 -12.93 2.50
C ASN A 88 -9.50 -13.82 1.82
N LEU A 89 -10.28 -13.26 0.89
CA LEU A 89 -11.38 -13.92 0.21
C LEU A 89 -11.12 -14.08 -1.29
N GLU A 90 -9.86 -14.23 -1.67
CA GLU A 90 -9.36 -14.38 -3.06
C GLU A 90 -9.51 -13.09 -3.87
N ASN A 91 -10.73 -12.72 -4.25
CA ASN A 91 -11.01 -11.54 -5.09
C ASN A 91 -11.21 -10.26 -4.27
N VAL A 92 -11.44 -10.40 -2.96
CA VAL A 92 -11.73 -9.29 -2.06
C VAL A 92 -11.14 -9.57 -0.67
N HIS A 93 -10.98 -8.51 0.11
CA HIS A 93 -10.60 -8.54 1.51
C HIS A 93 -11.76 -8.05 2.38
N LEU A 94 -12.10 -8.80 3.43
CA LEU A 94 -13.00 -8.33 4.48
C LEU A 94 -12.16 -7.87 5.67
N ILE A 95 -12.32 -6.61 6.07
CA ILE A 95 -11.65 -6.02 7.22
C ILE A 95 -12.69 -5.72 8.29
N VAL A 96 -12.40 -6.10 9.53
CA VAL A 96 -13.30 -5.92 10.68
C VAL A 96 -12.53 -5.24 11.80
N LEU A 97 -13.04 -4.10 12.26
CA LEU A 97 -12.50 -3.35 13.38
C LEU A 97 -13.28 -3.69 14.64
N MET A 98 -12.57 -3.90 15.74
CA MET A 98 -13.17 -4.30 16.99
C MET A 98 -12.55 -3.59 18.19
N LYS A 99 -13.35 -3.43 19.25
CA LYS A 99 -12.93 -2.88 20.52
C LYS A 99 -11.89 -3.77 21.18
N ASN A 100 -11.02 -3.19 22.02
CA ASN A 100 -9.98 -3.96 22.69
C ASN A 100 -10.57 -5.08 23.60
N HIS A 101 -11.66 -4.83 24.31
CA HIS A 101 -12.29 -5.83 25.20
C HIS A 101 -13.35 -6.72 24.53
N SER A 102 -13.36 -6.79 23.20
CA SER A 102 -14.35 -7.56 22.46
C SER A 102 -14.10 -9.08 22.52
N ASN A 103 -15.16 -9.88 22.40
CA ASN A 103 -15.04 -11.34 22.30
C ASN A 103 -14.57 -11.72 20.88
N VAL A 104 -13.25 -11.85 20.72
CA VAL A 104 -12.61 -12.17 19.44
C VAL A 104 -13.14 -13.47 18.84
N GLY A 105 -13.41 -14.50 19.65
CA GLY A 105 -13.96 -15.77 19.18
C GLY A 105 -15.32 -15.62 18.50
N LEU A 106 -16.24 -14.88 19.13
CA LEU A 106 -17.57 -14.59 18.58
C LEU A 106 -17.48 -13.77 17.28
N ILE A 107 -16.61 -12.76 17.26
CA ILE A 107 -16.39 -11.92 16.09
C ILE A 107 -15.80 -12.77 14.96
N LEU A 108 -14.81 -13.63 15.22
CA LEU A 108 -14.23 -14.53 14.21
C LEU A 108 -15.28 -15.45 13.58
N VAL A 109 -16.18 -16.02 14.38
CA VAL A 109 -17.27 -16.87 13.86
C VAL A 109 -18.21 -16.07 12.97
N SER A 110 -18.58 -14.86 13.40
CA SER A 110 -19.48 -13.97 12.65
C SER A 110 -18.84 -13.49 11.35
N SER A 111 -17.57 -13.09 11.40
CA SER A 111 -16.77 -12.69 10.25
C SER A 111 -16.57 -13.84 9.28
N LYS A 112 -16.39 -15.07 9.74
CA LYS A 112 -16.31 -16.25 8.86
C LYS A 112 -17.63 -16.50 8.13
N ARG A 113 -18.78 -16.35 8.81
CA ARG A 113 -20.10 -16.46 8.17
C ARG A 113 -20.34 -15.35 7.15
N ALA A 114 -19.88 -14.12 7.45
CA ALA A 114 -19.93 -13.01 6.51
C ALA A 114 -19.03 -13.26 5.28
N ALA A 115 -17.80 -13.71 5.51
CA ALA A 115 -16.82 -14.06 4.49
C ALA A 115 -17.35 -15.08 3.48
N GLU A 116 -18.01 -16.15 3.94
CA GLU A 116 -18.60 -17.15 3.02
C GLU A 116 -19.71 -16.53 2.13
N LYS A 117 -20.56 -15.66 2.70
CA LYS A 117 -21.57 -14.95 1.91
C LYS A 117 -20.94 -14.01 0.89
N ILE A 118 -19.89 -13.30 1.28
CA ILE A 118 -19.15 -12.39 0.40
C ILE A 118 -18.51 -13.18 -0.73
N ARG A 119 -17.79 -14.27 -0.43
CA ARG A 119 -17.17 -15.15 -1.45
C ARG A 119 -18.17 -15.61 -2.50
N VAL A 120 -19.36 -16.04 -2.08
CA VAL A 120 -20.41 -16.48 -3.03
C VAL A 120 -20.85 -15.33 -3.94
N LEU A 121 -20.97 -14.11 -3.41
CA LEU A 121 -21.38 -12.93 -4.16
C LEU A 121 -20.25 -12.34 -5.02
N SER A 122 -18.98 -12.49 -4.62
CA SER A 122 -17.82 -11.87 -5.26
C SER A 122 -17.12 -12.74 -6.30
N LYS A 123 -17.63 -13.96 -6.57
CA LYS A 123 -17.09 -14.85 -7.62
C LYS A 123 -17.10 -14.22 -9.01
N ASP A 124 -18.03 -13.30 -9.26
CA ASP A 124 -18.21 -12.63 -10.56
C ASP A 124 -17.60 -11.21 -10.60
N LEU A 125 -16.93 -10.73 -9.53
CA LEU A 125 -16.14 -9.51 -9.62
C LEU A 125 -14.93 -9.79 -10.51
N LYS A 126 -14.98 -9.31 -11.75
CA LYS A 126 -13.79 -9.08 -12.56
C LYS A 126 -13.27 -7.67 -12.23
N PRO A 127 -11.94 -7.45 -12.30
CA PRO A 127 -11.38 -6.11 -12.22
C PRO A 127 -11.78 -5.37 -13.50
N ASP A 128 -12.87 -4.61 -13.45
CA ASP A 128 -13.21 -3.66 -14.51
C ASP A 128 -13.64 -2.33 -13.89
N ILE A 129 -13.01 -1.31 -14.45
CA ILE A 129 -13.06 0.12 -14.17
C ILE A 129 -14.52 0.57 -14.06
N VAL A 130 -14.89 1.16 -12.91
CA VAL A 130 -16.17 1.86 -12.77
C VAL A 130 -15.89 3.30 -12.34
N GLU A 131 -16.05 4.18 -13.33
CA GLU A 131 -16.20 5.62 -13.21
C GLU A 131 -17.22 5.98 -12.13
N THR A 132 -16.84 6.99 -11.34
CA THR A 132 -17.66 7.64 -10.33
C THR A 132 -18.90 8.27 -10.97
N ILE A 133 -20.09 7.74 -10.67
CA ILE A 133 -21.34 8.46 -10.91
C ILE A 133 -21.43 9.55 -9.83
N ILE A 134 -21.09 10.77 -10.22
CA ILE A 134 -21.41 11.99 -9.47
C ILE A 134 -22.92 12.21 -9.57
N GLU A 135 -23.59 12.33 -8.44
CA GLU A 135 -24.98 12.78 -8.36
C GLU A 135 -25.11 14.20 -8.98
N PRO A 136 -26.01 14.44 -9.95
CA PRO A 136 -26.32 15.79 -10.35
C PRO A 136 -27.36 16.39 -9.40
N ALA A 137 -26.99 17.52 -8.80
CA ALA A 137 -27.87 18.41 -8.05
C ALA A 137 -29.00 18.98 -8.92
N LYS A 138 -30.10 19.33 -8.25
CA LYS A 138 -31.36 19.89 -8.79
C LYS A 138 -31.19 21.18 -9.61
N GLU A 139 -31.82 21.19 -10.79
CA GLU A 139 -32.70 22.19 -11.45
C GLU A 139 -32.30 23.70 -11.51
N PRO A 140 -32.61 24.43 -12.62
CA PRO A 140 -34.02 24.75 -12.95
C PRO A 140 -34.43 24.84 -14.44
N LEU A 141 -35.75 24.87 -14.62
CA LEU A 141 -36.57 25.03 -15.83
C LEU A 141 -36.02 25.94 -16.96
N LYS A 142 -36.29 25.57 -18.22
CA LYS A 142 -37.21 26.30 -19.13
C LYS A 142 -37.41 25.67 -20.53
N THR A 143 -38.69 25.60 -20.91
CA THR A 143 -39.33 25.75 -22.24
C THR A 143 -39.19 24.68 -23.33
N GLU A 144 -40.35 24.08 -23.61
CA GLU A 144 -40.96 23.64 -24.88
C GLU A 144 -40.18 23.90 -26.17
N ILE A 145 -40.07 22.86 -27.02
CA ILE A 145 -40.70 22.75 -28.35
C ILE A 145 -40.54 21.28 -28.82
N GLU A 146 -41.66 20.59 -29.02
CA GLU A 146 -41.84 19.54 -30.05
C GLU A 146 -42.63 20.19 -31.22
N PRO A 147 -42.79 19.59 -32.41
CA PRO A 147 -42.30 18.29 -32.92
C PRO A 147 -41.67 18.36 -34.33
N GLU A 148 -41.07 17.28 -34.82
CA GLU A 148 -41.36 16.80 -36.19
C GLU A 148 -40.90 15.34 -36.40
N VAL A 149 -41.81 14.55 -36.99
CA VAL A 149 -41.66 13.15 -37.38
C VAL A 149 -41.68 13.10 -38.91
N SER A 150 -40.75 12.40 -39.56
CA SER A 150 -41.03 11.43 -40.66
C SER A 150 -39.73 10.86 -41.27
N PRO A 151 -39.71 9.60 -41.78
CA PRO A 151 -38.52 8.81 -42.07
C PRO A 151 -38.22 8.65 -43.57
N GLU A 152 -36.96 8.33 -43.94
CA GLU A 152 -36.67 7.60 -45.19
C GLU A 152 -35.27 6.96 -45.23
N LYS A 153 -35.26 5.61 -45.12
CA LYS A 153 -34.64 4.57 -45.98
C LYS A 153 -33.22 4.69 -46.63
N LEU A 154 -32.62 3.48 -46.67
CA LEU A 154 -31.54 2.91 -47.53
C LEU A 154 -30.11 3.14 -47.00
N GLU A 155 -29.18 2.17 -47.00
CA GLU A 155 -29.06 0.96 -47.82
C GLU A 155 -28.10 -0.07 -47.17
N VAL A 156 -28.32 -1.34 -47.50
CA VAL A 156 -27.53 -2.52 -47.10
C VAL A 156 -26.36 -2.68 -48.06
N VAL A 157 -25.14 -2.88 -47.55
CA VAL A 157 -24.07 -3.56 -48.31
C VAL A 157 -23.50 -4.69 -47.47
N LYS A 158 -23.77 -5.93 -47.93
CA LYS A 158 -23.02 -7.12 -47.59
C LYS A 158 -21.79 -7.20 -48.50
N SER A 159 -20.66 -7.64 -47.98
CA SER A 159 -19.64 -8.32 -48.77
C SER A 159 -19.09 -9.50 -47.96
N GLU A 160 -19.27 -10.68 -48.52
CA GLU A 160 -18.76 -11.98 -48.07
C GLU A 160 -17.50 -12.33 -48.89
N VAL A 161 -16.55 -12.98 -48.21
CA VAL A 161 -15.64 -14.04 -48.69
C VAL A 161 -14.44 -13.68 -49.58
N ALA A 162 -13.22 -14.02 -49.12
CA ALA A 162 -12.38 -15.06 -49.73
C ALA A 162 -11.13 -15.38 -48.88
N VAL A 163 -10.96 -16.68 -48.64
CA VAL A 163 -9.78 -17.38 -48.14
C VAL A 163 -8.92 -17.73 -49.36
N ASP A 164 -7.59 -17.60 -49.26
CA ASP A 164 -6.65 -18.34 -50.11
C ASP A 164 -5.57 -18.98 -49.23
N GLU A 165 -5.52 -20.30 -49.29
CA GLU A 165 -4.43 -21.17 -48.84
C GLU A 165 -3.35 -21.22 -49.92
N ILE A 166 -2.06 -21.20 -49.53
CA ILE A 166 -1.03 -22.04 -50.16
C ILE A 166 -0.10 -22.59 -49.07
N SER A 167 -0.08 -23.92 -49.01
CA SER A 167 0.79 -24.83 -48.28
C SER A 167 2.24 -24.80 -48.76
N ASP A 168 3.20 -25.05 -47.86
CA ASP A 168 4.22 -26.09 -48.08
C ASP A 168 4.96 -26.49 -46.78
N LEU A 169 5.13 -27.81 -46.64
CA LEU A 169 5.58 -28.58 -45.48
C LEU A 169 7.10 -28.49 -45.22
N LYS A 170 7.50 -28.54 -43.94
CA LYS A 170 8.49 -29.53 -43.45
C LYS A 170 8.53 -29.64 -41.92
N LEU A 171 8.23 -30.86 -41.46
CA LEU A 171 8.49 -31.41 -40.14
C LEU A 171 9.99 -31.49 -39.86
N VAL A 172 10.44 -31.08 -38.67
CA VAL A 172 11.63 -31.63 -38.01
C VAL A 172 11.35 -31.74 -36.50
N GLU A 173 11.78 -32.87 -35.97
CA GLU A 173 11.47 -33.50 -34.70
C GLU A 173 12.08 -32.81 -33.47
N THR A 174 11.40 -33.00 -32.34
CA THR A 174 11.89 -32.83 -30.97
C THR A 174 13.03 -33.80 -30.63
N PRO A 175 13.95 -33.39 -29.74
CA PRO A 175 14.59 -34.34 -28.83
C PRO A 175 14.36 -34.00 -27.35
N GLN A 176 14.02 -35.04 -26.57
CA GLN A 176 14.17 -35.10 -25.10
C GLN A 176 15.55 -35.69 -24.71
N GLU A 177 15.87 -35.58 -23.40
CA GLU A 177 16.93 -36.24 -22.60
C GLU A 177 18.32 -35.56 -22.59
N GLU A 178 19.07 -35.38 -21.50
CA GLU A 178 19.01 -35.80 -20.08
C GLU A 178 20.05 -34.94 -19.27
N PRO A 179 20.16 -35.05 -17.92
CA PRO A 179 20.88 -34.10 -17.07
C PRO A 179 22.40 -34.36 -16.95
N VAL A 180 23.16 -33.30 -16.70
CA VAL A 180 24.62 -33.38 -16.42
C VAL A 180 24.86 -33.41 -14.90
N VAL A 181 25.50 -34.49 -14.46
CA VAL A 181 26.14 -34.69 -13.16
C VAL A 181 27.48 -33.97 -13.13
N LEU A 182 27.80 -33.30 -12.01
CA LEU A 182 29.17 -33.09 -11.54
C LEU A 182 29.15 -33.22 -10.01
N GLU A 183 29.74 -34.31 -9.52
CA GLU A 183 30.06 -34.55 -8.12
C GLU A 183 31.24 -33.66 -7.68
N GLU A 184 31.15 -33.10 -6.47
CA GLU A 184 32.29 -33.13 -5.55
C GLU A 184 31.76 -33.28 -4.12
N SER A 185 32.41 -34.18 -3.41
CA SER A 185 32.07 -34.79 -2.14
C SER A 185 32.36 -33.89 -0.93
N LEU A 186 31.63 -34.11 0.16
CA LEU A 186 32.18 -34.32 1.51
C LEU A 186 31.07 -34.71 2.50
N GLU A 187 31.36 -35.78 3.23
CA GLU A 187 30.53 -36.53 4.16
C GLU A 187 30.21 -35.76 5.45
N LEU A 188 29.08 -36.10 6.10
CA LEU A 188 28.99 -36.37 7.55
C LEU A 188 27.59 -36.96 7.89
N GLU A 189 27.61 -38.04 8.65
CA GLU A 189 26.58 -39.07 8.87
C GLU A 189 25.35 -38.64 9.71
N PRO A 190 24.17 -39.26 9.51
CA PRO A 190 23.12 -39.34 10.53
C PRO A 190 23.09 -40.72 11.21
N GLN A 191 23.13 -40.75 12.55
CA GLN A 191 22.89 -41.96 13.33
C GLN A 191 21.38 -42.18 13.54
N ILE A 192 20.94 -43.38 13.19
CA ILE A 192 19.62 -43.96 13.49
C ILE A 192 19.79 -44.84 14.73
N ILE A 193 18.85 -44.74 15.68
CA ILE A 193 18.54 -45.82 16.63
C ILE A 193 17.02 -46.01 16.61
N GLU A 194 16.58 -47.08 15.95
CA GLU A 194 15.37 -47.84 16.30
C GLU A 194 15.76 -48.74 17.49
N THR A 195 14.92 -49.11 18.45
CA THR A 195 13.70 -49.91 18.27
C THR A 195 12.89 -49.96 19.58
N GLU A 196 11.62 -50.34 19.40
CA GLU A 196 10.86 -51.35 20.15
C GLU A 196 9.51 -50.92 20.76
N SER A 197 8.51 -51.60 20.22
CA SER A 197 7.09 -51.65 20.54
C SER A 197 6.81 -52.38 21.85
N GLU A 198 5.79 -51.96 22.59
CA GLU A 198 4.80 -52.89 23.15
C GLU A 198 3.46 -52.20 23.42
N ASP A 199 2.41 -52.94 23.12
CA ASP A 199 0.99 -52.58 23.06
C ASP A 199 0.28 -53.09 24.32
N LYS A 200 -0.60 -52.29 24.95
CA LYS A 200 -1.82 -52.73 25.69
C LYS A 200 -2.54 -51.61 26.48
N SER A 201 -3.69 -51.21 25.93
CA SER A 201 -5.03 -51.13 26.54
C SER A 201 -5.32 -50.50 27.93
N ILE A 202 -6.09 -49.39 27.87
CA ILE A 202 -7.32 -49.02 28.62
C ILE A 202 -7.26 -48.90 30.16
N GLN A 203 -7.47 -47.69 30.73
CA GLN A 203 -8.69 -47.26 31.47
C GLN A 203 -8.53 -45.92 32.19
N VAL A 204 -9.66 -45.20 32.21
CA VAL A 204 -9.97 -43.90 32.80
C VAL A 204 -9.68 -43.85 34.31
N LEU A 205 -9.05 -42.77 34.78
CA LEU A 205 -9.33 -42.23 36.12
C LEU A 205 -8.99 -40.74 36.20
N GLU A 206 -10.02 -40.02 36.63
CA GLU A 206 -10.13 -38.60 36.92
C GLU A 206 -9.47 -38.29 38.28
N SER A 207 -8.61 -37.27 38.34
CA SER A 207 -8.37 -36.44 39.55
C SER A 207 -7.39 -35.30 39.27
N LEU A 208 -7.97 -34.09 39.22
CA LEU A 208 -7.55 -32.84 39.88
C LEU A 208 -6.06 -32.68 40.25
N GLU A 209 -5.42 -31.65 39.69
CA GLU A 209 -4.97 -30.45 40.43
C GLU A 209 -4.37 -29.41 39.47
N VAL A 210 -5.05 -28.27 39.36
CA VAL A 210 -4.58 -27.05 38.70
C VAL A 210 -3.85 -26.23 39.77
N LYS A 211 -2.58 -25.88 39.55
CA LYS A 211 -1.89 -24.84 40.30
C LYS A 211 -2.00 -23.52 39.55
N GLU A 212 -2.89 -22.66 40.01
CA GLU A 212 -2.88 -21.23 39.75
C GLU A 212 -1.71 -20.59 40.52
N PHE A 213 -1.04 -19.63 39.88
CA PHE A 213 -0.02 -18.78 40.49
C PHE A 213 -0.59 -17.36 40.53
N GLU A 214 -1.09 -16.94 41.69
CA GLU A 214 -1.44 -15.56 42.00
C GLU A 214 -0.22 -14.86 42.59
N ILE A 215 0.06 -13.62 42.16
CA ILE A 215 0.94 -12.69 42.86
C ILE A 215 0.09 -11.49 43.24
N GLU A 216 -0.12 -11.36 44.54
CA GLU A 216 -0.94 -10.32 45.19
C GLU A 216 -0.28 -8.94 45.11
N THR A 217 -1.15 -7.93 45.01
CA THR A 217 -0.85 -6.50 45.09
C THR A 217 -1.25 -6.04 46.49
N GLU A 218 -0.32 -5.52 47.28
CA GLU A 218 -0.64 -4.88 48.58
C GLU A 218 -0.70 -3.36 48.41
N ILE A 219 -1.84 -2.79 48.80
CA ILE A 219 -2.06 -1.37 49.06
C ILE A 219 -2.61 -1.28 50.49
N ALA A 220 -2.00 -0.46 51.35
CA ALA A 220 -2.65 0.05 52.54
C ALA A 220 -2.14 1.48 52.84
N GLU A 221 -3.10 2.41 52.93
CA GLU A 221 -2.96 3.78 53.41
C GLU A 221 -2.86 3.81 54.95
N ASP A 222 -2.13 4.79 55.50
CA ASP A 222 -2.50 5.44 56.75
C ASP A 222 -2.00 6.90 56.78
N VAL A 223 -2.86 7.80 57.26
CA VAL A 223 -2.70 9.26 57.32
C VAL A 223 -2.58 9.69 58.78
N GLU A 224 -1.58 10.53 59.15
CA GLU A 224 -1.80 11.76 59.96
C GLU A 224 -0.52 12.58 60.25
N THR A 225 -0.54 13.83 59.76
CA THR A 225 -0.11 15.13 60.35
C THR A 225 1.21 15.30 61.14
N SER A 226 2.12 16.14 60.62
CA SER A 226 2.55 17.45 61.20
C SER A 226 3.73 18.07 60.44
N LYS A 227 3.78 19.42 60.37
CA LYS A 227 4.84 20.31 59.81
C LYS A 227 5.36 21.22 60.95
N PRO A 228 6.44 22.03 60.82
CA PRO A 228 7.60 22.04 59.91
C PRO A 228 8.96 22.28 60.66
N GLU A 229 10.02 22.67 59.92
CA GLU A 229 11.44 22.99 60.29
C GLU A 229 12.39 21.79 60.07
N ALA A 230 13.54 21.87 59.38
CA ALA A 230 14.36 22.97 58.90
C ALA A 230 15.12 22.56 57.61
N GLU A 231 15.65 23.54 56.90
CA GLU A 231 16.47 23.45 55.70
C GLU A 231 17.77 22.66 55.94
N GLU A 232 18.10 21.71 55.04
CA GLU A 232 19.48 21.38 54.70
C GLU A 232 19.52 20.84 53.26
N GLU A 233 20.29 21.54 52.43
CA GLU A 233 20.57 21.26 51.02
C GLU A 233 21.42 19.98 50.89
N VAL A 234 20.97 19.01 50.08
CA VAL A 234 21.88 18.10 49.36
C VAL A 234 21.26 17.75 47.99
N GLU A 235 22.10 17.89 46.98
CA GLU A 235 21.94 17.74 45.54
C GLU A 235 21.10 16.52 45.09
N GLU A 236 19.99 16.78 44.37
CA GLU A 236 19.33 15.76 43.54
C GLU A 236 19.86 15.84 42.11
N GLU A 237 20.32 14.67 41.64
CA GLU A 237 20.76 14.39 40.29
C GLU A 237 19.67 14.74 39.28
N VAL A 238 20.08 15.38 38.19
CA VAL A 238 19.22 15.77 37.07
C VAL A 238 18.62 14.49 36.47
N GLU A 239 17.33 14.27 36.74
CA GLU A 239 16.49 13.33 36.02
C GLU A 239 16.61 13.66 34.52
N SER A 240 17.23 12.75 33.77
CA SER A 240 17.25 12.81 32.33
C SER A 240 15.81 12.71 31.85
N GLU A 241 15.23 13.84 31.44
CA GLU A 241 14.05 13.84 30.58
C GLU A 241 14.43 12.99 29.35
N GLU A 242 13.95 11.74 29.32
CA GLU A 242 13.89 10.97 28.10
C GLU A 242 13.00 11.76 27.15
N VAL A 243 13.63 12.58 26.32
CA VAL A 243 13.00 13.28 25.21
C VAL A 243 12.46 12.18 24.31
N ILE A 244 11.20 11.82 24.52
CA ILE A 244 10.44 10.96 23.62
C ILE A 244 10.69 11.54 22.23
N PRO A 245 11.26 10.78 21.29
CA PRO A 245 11.51 11.29 19.96
C PRO A 245 10.16 11.74 19.41
N ILE A 246 10.02 13.05 19.22
CA ILE A 246 8.85 13.66 18.61
C ILE A 246 8.81 13.10 17.19
N ILE A 247 8.02 12.04 16.99
CA ILE A 247 7.65 11.57 15.67
C ILE A 247 6.87 12.73 15.07
N LYS A 248 7.57 13.52 14.23
CA LYS A 248 6.93 14.60 13.48
C LYS A 248 5.68 14.00 12.81
N PRO A 249 4.53 14.71 12.84
CA PRO A 249 3.31 14.26 12.18
C PRO A 249 3.63 13.82 10.74
N PRO A 250 2.85 12.90 10.15
CA PRO A 250 3.13 12.34 8.83
C PRO A 250 3.55 13.47 7.91
N ILE A 251 4.74 13.34 7.31
CA ILE A 251 5.44 14.38 6.56
C ILE A 251 4.43 15.07 5.64
N ALA A 252 3.93 16.23 6.06
CA ALA A 252 2.96 16.95 5.27
C ALA A 252 3.68 17.41 4.01
N PHE A 253 3.02 17.24 2.87
CA PHE A 253 3.52 17.74 1.62
C PHE A 253 3.49 19.28 1.66
N PRO A 254 4.57 19.96 1.26
CA PRO A 254 4.64 21.41 1.40
C PRO A 254 3.73 22.07 0.37
N ASP A 255 3.26 23.27 0.69
CA ASP A 255 2.56 24.11 -0.28
C ASP A 255 3.53 24.56 -1.37
N ILE A 256 3.19 24.27 -2.62
CA ILE A 256 4.00 24.62 -3.79
C ILE A 256 3.42 25.87 -4.45
N LYS A 257 4.29 26.80 -4.85
CA LYS A 257 3.88 27.99 -5.63
C LYS A 257 3.55 27.55 -7.05
N LYS A 258 2.39 28.00 -7.55
CA LYS A 258 1.97 27.72 -8.93
C LYS A 258 2.85 28.45 -9.94
N ILE A 259 3.42 27.71 -10.88
CA ILE A 259 4.25 28.22 -11.98
C ILE A 259 3.69 27.71 -13.31
N THR A 260 3.35 28.62 -14.21
CA THR A 260 2.68 28.30 -15.49
C THR A 260 3.58 28.48 -16.72
N GLU A 261 4.70 29.18 -16.54
CA GLU A 261 5.61 29.55 -17.62
C GLU A 261 7.01 28.98 -17.35
N VAL A 262 7.63 28.50 -18.41
CA VAL A 262 9.02 28.02 -18.38
C VAL A 262 9.91 29.26 -18.46
N PRO A 263 10.85 29.47 -17.53
CA PRO A 263 11.81 30.56 -17.61
C PRO A 263 12.61 30.51 -18.92
N GLU A 264 12.86 31.68 -19.54
CA GLU A 264 13.72 31.77 -20.72
C GLU A 264 15.20 31.57 -20.37
N ASP A 265 15.59 31.95 -19.16
CA ASP A 265 16.93 31.75 -18.63
C ASP A 265 17.20 30.27 -18.33
N VAL A 266 18.31 29.74 -18.85
CA VAL A 266 18.67 28.32 -18.76
C VAL A 266 18.97 27.93 -17.32
N GLU A 267 19.54 28.84 -16.53
CA GLU A 267 19.84 28.59 -15.13
C GLU A 267 18.55 28.52 -14.30
N ALA A 268 17.66 29.51 -14.44
CA ALA A 268 16.34 29.48 -13.80
C ALA A 268 15.49 28.27 -14.23
N ARG A 269 15.58 27.85 -15.49
CA ARG A 269 14.90 26.64 -15.99
C ARG A 269 15.46 25.37 -15.36
N SER A 270 16.78 25.28 -15.20
CA SER A 270 17.44 24.14 -14.55
C SER A 270 17.06 24.04 -13.07
N GLU A 271 16.98 25.18 -12.37
CA GLU A 271 16.52 25.22 -10.97
C GLU A 271 15.07 24.79 -10.83
N LEU A 272 14.20 25.22 -11.76
CA LEU A 272 12.80 24.79 -11.80
C LEU A 272 12.67 23.26 -12.00
N ILE A 273 13.54 22.66 -12.82
CA ILE A 273 13.56 21.19 -13.00
C ILE A 273 13.93 20.50 -11.68
N LEU A 274 14.92 21.02 -10.94
CA LEU A 274 15.28 20.50 -9.63
C LEU A 274 14.10 20.58 -8.65
N ASP A 275 13.40 21.72 -8.60
CA ASP A 275 12.23 21.92 -7.73
C ASP A 275 11.09 20.93 -8.06
N ILE A 276 10.86 20.67 -9.35
CA ILE A 276 9.86 19.70 -9.81
C ILE A 276 10.22 18.29 -9.33
N TYR A 277 11.45 17.84 -9.58
CA TYR A 277 11.86 16.49 -9.19
C TYR A 277 11.96 16.34 -7.67
N GLU A 278 12.42 17.36 -6.94
CA GLU A 278 12.37 17.37 -5.47
C GLU A 278 10.95 17.12 -4.96
N ALA A 279 9.97 17.85 -5.49
CA ALA A 279 8.58 17.67 -5.14
C ALA A 279 8.09 16.24 -5.44
N VAL A 280 8.43 15.69 -6.61
CA VAL A 280 8.05 14.32 -7.01
C VAL A 280 8.65 13.27 -6.06
N PHE A 281 9.97 13.29 -5.83
CA PHE A 281 10.62 12.32 -4.95
C PHE A 281 10.15 12.45 -3.50
N ARG A 282 9.86 13.68 -3.05
CA ARG A 282 9.27 13.91 -1.73
C ARG A 282 7.87 13.30 -1.62
N ALA A 283 7.01 13.49 -2.61
CA ALA A 283 5.68 12.87 -2.66
C ALA A 283 5.77 11.34 -2.60
N MET A 284 6.68 10.75 -3.39
CA MET A 284 6.91 9.30 -3.35
C MET A 284 7.40 8.80 -1.99
N SER A 285 8.34 9.52 -1.38
CA SER A 285 8.88 9.17 -0.05
C SER A 285 7.81 9.22 1.03
N ILE A 286 6.90 10.21 0.95
CA ILE A 286 5.75 10.34 1.83
C ILE A 286 4.79 9.16 1.63
N GLY A 287 4.40 8.85 0.39
CA GLY A 287 3.48 7.73 0.14
C GLY A 287 4.06 6.38 0.56
N ALA A 288 5.32 6.13 0.24
CA ALA A 288 6.04 4.95 0.68
C ALA A 288 6.11 4.85 2.21
N SER A 289 6.43 5.96 2.89
CA SER A 289 6.44 6.03 4.35
C SER A 289 5.07 5.77 4.99
N LYS A 290 3.98 6.26 4.38
CA LYS A 290 2.61 5.97 4.84
C LYS A 290 2.27 4.48 4.72
N ILE A 291 2.85 3.79 3.74
CA ILE A 291 2.56 2.39 3.48
C ILE A 291 3.39 1.42 4.34
N MET A 292 4.71 1.54 4.29
CA MET A 292 5.62 0.56 4.91
C MET A 292 6.35 1.11 6.14
N GLY A 293 6.07 2.36 6.53
CA GLY A 293 6.81 3.06 7.56
C GLY A 293 8.09 3.71 7.01
N VAL A 294 8.57 4.73 7.73
CA VAL A 294 9.70 5.58 7.30
C VAL A 294 11.01 4.79 7.20
N ALA A 295 11.32 3.93 8.17
CA ALA A 295 12.59 3.22 8.20
C ALA A 295 12.72 2.18 7.05
N PRO A 296 11.71 1.33 6.77
CA PRO A 296 11.72 0.46 5.60
C PRO A 296 11.75 1.25 4.28
N ALA A 297 10.97 2.33 4.17
CA ALA A 297 10.98 3.17 2.97
C ALA A 297 12.38 3.76 2.70
N ARG A 298 13.01 4.32 3.73
CA ARG A 298 14.39 4.83 3.67
C ARG A 298 15.38 3.76 3.24
N GLY A 299 15.33 2.58 3.88
CA GLY A 299 16.23 1.48 3.57
C GLY A 299 16.07 0.99 2.12
N LEU A 300 14.84 0.96 1.62
CA LEU A 300 14.55 0.55 0.26
C LEU A 300 15.03 1.58 -0.77
N THR A 301 14.74 2.87 -0.57
CA THR A 301 15.26 3.94 -1.42
C THR A 301 16.79 3.94 -1.45
N GLN A 302 17.43 3.81 -0.29
CA GLN A 302 18.90 3.85 -0.18
C GLN A 302 19.55 2.66 -0.91
N LYS A 303 18.93 1.48 -0.82
CA LYS A 303 19.45 0.25 -1.44
C LYS A 303 19.40 0.28 -2.96
N PHE A 304 18.34 0.84 -3.53
CA PHE A 304 18.09 0.82 -4.97
C PHE A 304 18.48 2.11 -5.69
N LEU A 305 19.03 3.09 -4.98
CA LEU A 305 19.46 4.34 -5.60
C LEU A 305 20.57 4.06 -6.64
N PRO A 306 20.40 4.46 -7.92
CA PRO A 306 21.34 4.14 -9.01
C PRO A 306 22.60 5.03 -8.97
N SER A 307 23.34 4.95 -7.87
CA SER A 307 24.43 5.85 -7.52
C SER A 307 25.61 5.79 -8.49
N GLN A 308 25.81 4.66 -9.17
CA GLN A 308 26.86 4.48 -10.17
C GLN A 308 26.48 5.06 -11.53
N GLU A 309 25.21 4.92 -11.93
CA GLU A 309 24.73 5.37 -13.24
C GLU A 309 24.48 6.87 -13.27
N CYS A 310 24.02 7.44 -12.16
CA CYS A 310 23.76 8.88 -11.99
C CYS A 310 24.79 9.51 -11.03
N GLU A 311 26.07 9.12 -11.12
CA GLU A 311 27.13 9.53 -10.19
C GLU A 311 27.23 11.06 -10.08
N ARG A 312 27.05 11.78 -11.19
CA ARG A 312 27.16 13.24 -11.22
C ARG A 312 26.18 13.93 -10.28
N LEU A 313 24.95 13.45 -10.17
CA LEU A 313 23.94 14.00 -9.27
C LEU A 313 23.99 13.34 -7.88
N LEU A 314 24.24 12.04 -7.83
CA LEU A 314 24.09 11.23 -6.62
C LEU A 314 25.36 11.07 -5.77
N ASN A 315 26.50 11.62 -6.18
CA ASN A 315 27.74 11.48 -5.42
C ASN A 315 27.59 12.04 -3.99
N GLY A 316 27.72 11.15 -3.00
CA GLY A 316 27.57 11.50 -1.58
C GLY A 316 26.13 11.83 -1.16
N VAL A 317 25.14 11.58 -2.01
CA VAL A 317 23.72 11.73 -1.67
C VAL A 317 23.28 10.55 -0.81
N VAL A 318 22.62 10.88 0.29
CA VAL A 318 22.07 9.91 1.24
C VAL A 318 20.56 10.09 1.33
N VAL A 319 19.87 9.02 1.74
CA VAL A 319 18.46 9.10 2.11
C VAL A 319 18.35 9.48 3.57
N GLU A 320 17.67 10.59 3.82
CA GLU A 320 17.50 11.21 5.13
C GLU A 320 16.63 10.36 6.07
N SER A 321 16.62 10.73 7.35
CA SER A 321 15.87 10.01 8.41
C SER A 321 14.36 9.93 8.14
N ASN A 322 13.81 10.87 7.38
CA ASN A 322 12.42 10.98 6.93
C ASN A 322 12.16 10.28 5.59
N SER A 323 13.11 9.46 5.09
CA SER A 323 13.08 8.73 3.80
C SER A 323 13.20 9.57 2.52
N THR A 324 13.45 10.88 2.60
CA THR A 324 13.66 11.73 1.42
C THR A 324 15.12 11.71 0.95
N LEU A 325 15.35 11.93 -0.34
CA LEU A 325 16.71 12.18 -0.86
C LEU A 325 17.21 13.53 -0.34
N ASN A 326 18.50 13.61 0.01
CA ASN A 326 19.13 14.88 0.37
C ASN A 326 19.29 15.76 -0.89
N PHE A 327 18.28 16.59 -1.15
CA PHE A 327 18.25 17.49 -2.30
C PHE A 327 19.25 18.64 -2.18
N ASP A 328 19.64 19.07 -0.98
CA ASP A 328 20.69 20.08 -0.81
C ASP A 328 22.01 19.60 -1.41
N LYS A 329 22.35 18.32 -1.17
CA LYS A 329 23.54 17.70 -1.76
C LYS A 329 23.42 17.52 -3.27
N ILE A 330 22.22 17.15 -3.75
CA ILE A 330 21.94 17.08 -5.19
C ILE A 330 22.13 18.45 -5.85
N ARG A 331 21.65 19.54 -5.24
CA ARG A 331 21.85 20.92 -5.73
C ARG A 331 23.32 21.32 -5.75
N GLU A 332 24.09 20.97 -4.71
CA GLU A 332 25.54 21.19 -4.70
C GLU A 332 26.24 20.47 -5.86
N ASN A 333 25.86 19.21 -6.12
CA ASN A 333 26.40 18.43 -7.23
C ASN A 333 25.97 18.98 -8.59
N ALA A 334 24.70 19.33 -8.74
CA ALA A 334 24.11 19.96 -9.91
C ALA A 334 24.81 21.27 -10.30
N SER A 335 25.25 22.06 -9.31
CA SER A 335 25.98 23.31 -9.55
C SER A 335 27.31 23.11 -10.29
N LYS A 336 27.92 21.92 -10.18
CA LYS A 336 29.19 21.55 -10.83
C LYS A 336 29.00 21.15 -12.30
N ILE A 337 27.77 20.88 -12.72
CA ILE A 337 27.40 20.58 -14.12
C ILE A 337 27.29 21.89 -14.90
N LYS A 338 27.79 21.89 -16.14
CA LYS A 338 27.75 23.06 -17.04
C LYS A 338 26.31 23.45 -17.33
N VAL A 339 26.03 24.75 -17.29
CA VAL A 339 24.67 25.30 -17.44
C VAL A 339 23.99 24.84 -18.73
N GLU A 340 24.74 24.70 -19.84
CA GLU A 340 24.18 24.26 -21.12
C GLU A 340 23.68 22.82 -21.11
N ASP A 341 24.29 21.96 -20.29
CA ASP A 341 24.01 20.52 -20.24
C ASP A 341 22.99 20.15 -19.15
N ARG A 342 22.77 21.05 -18.17
CA ARG A 342 21.96 20.80 -16.95
C ARG A 342 20.56 20.28 -17.26
N GLU A 343 19.82 20.92 -18.16
CA GLU A 343 18.45 20.53 -18.44
C GLU A 343 18.33 19.10 -18.97
N SER A 344 19.14 18.75 -19.97
CA SER A 344 19.13 17.39 -20.53
C SER A 344 19.61 16.36 -19.53
N GLU A 345 20.70 16.64 -18.81
CA GLU A 345 21.27 15.71 -17.83
C GLU A 345 20.32 15.50 -16.64
N PHE A 346 19.69 16.55 -16.12
CA PHE A 346 18.76 16.44 -15.00
C PHE A 346 17.55 15.61 -15.38
N ILE A 347 16.92 15.90 -16.52
CA ILE A 347 15.74 15.15 -16.95
C ILE A 347 16.10 13.68 -17.17
N GLU A 348 17.25 13.38 -17.80
CA GLU A 348 17.67 12.00 -18.04
C GLU A 348 17.95 11.25 -16.72
N ASP A 349 18.80 11.80 -15.85
CA ASP A 349 19.22 11.12 -14.63
C ASP A 349 18.08 11.03 -13.61
N PHE A 350 17.30 12.09 -13.40
CA PHE A 350 16.15 12.00 -12.50
C PHE A 350 15.07 11.05 -13.01
N THR A 351 14.88 10.95 -14.33
CA THR A 351 13.96 9.94 -14.88
C THR A 351 14.44 8.52 -14.57
N LYS A 352 15.73 8.23 -14.75
CA LYS A 352 16.30 6.93 -14.37
C LYS A 352 16.13 6.64 -12.88
N ILE A 353 16.42 7.62 -12.02
CA ILE A 353 16.24 7.48 -10.57
C ILE A 353 14.76 7.21 -10.24
N LEU A 354 13.85 7.94 -10.89
CA LEU A 354 12.41 7.78 -10.73
C LEU A 354 11.94 6.39 -11.14
N ASP A 355 12.38 5.88 -12.28
CA ASP A 355 12.04 4.55 -12.78
C ASP A 355 12.47 3.48 -11.78
N VAL A 356 13.74 3.53 -11.35
CA VAL A 356 14.28 2.53 -10.41
C VAL A 356 13.54 2.57 -9.08
N ILE A 357 13.28 3.75 -8.51
CA ILE A 357 12.55 3.84 -7.23
C ILE A 357 11.11 3.35 -7.40
N THR A 358 10.41 3.77 -8.46
CA THR A 358 9.02 3.41 -8.72
C THR A 358 8.86 1.90 -8.89
N ASP A 359 9.74 1.26 -9.65
CA ASP A 359 9.71 -0.19 -9.85
C ASP A 359 9.90 -0.96 -8.55
N ASN A 360 10.86 -0.54 -7.73
CA ASN A 360 11.13 -1.23 -6.47
C ASN A 360 9.98 -1.00 -5.46
N TYR A 361 9.38 0.19 -5.47
CA TYR A 361 8.18 0.47 -4.69
C TYR A 361 7.00 -0.38 -5.14
N GLY A 362 6.73 -0.43 -6.45
CA GLY A 362 5.68 -1.23 -7.05
C GLY A 362 5.84 -2.73 -6.77
N LYS A 363 7.07 -3.27 -6.86
CA LYS A 363 7.36 -4.69 -6.56
C LYS A 363 7.10 -5.05 -5.09
N VAL A 364 7.35 -4.14 -4.16
CA VAL A 364 7.19 -4.41 -2.72
C VAL A 364 5.76 -4.18 -2.24
N MET A 365 5.13 -3.10 -2.70
CA MET A 365 3.84 -2.61 -2.18
C MET A 365 2.66 -2.86 -3.12
N GLY A 366 2.92 -3.18 -4.39
CA GLY A 366 1.92 -3.15 -5.46
C GLY A 366 1.78 -1.74 -6.05
N TYR A 367 1.77 -1.64 -7.39
CA TYR A 367 1.69 -0.36 -8.09
C TYR A 367 0.38 0.39 -7.79
N GLU A 368 -0.75 -0.30 -7.69
CA GLU A 368 -2.05 0.33 -7.41
C GLU A 368 -2.12 0.94 -6.00
N ALA A 369 -1.64 0.20 -4.99
CA ALA A 369 -1.58 0.68 -3.61
C ALA A 369 -0.66 1.90 -3.50
N PHE A 370 0.49 1.86 -4.19
CA PHE A 370 1.40 2.99 -4.25
C PHE A 370 0.76 4.22 -4.92
N ARG A 371 0.18 4.07 -6.13
CA ARG A 371 -0.52 5.14 -6.86
C ARG A 371 -1.63 5.76 -6.02
N GLY A 372 -2.45 4.95 -5.37
CA GLY A 372 -3.54 5.43 -4.51
C GLY A 372 -3.02 6.30 -3.37
N MET A 373 -1.90 5.92 -2.76
CA MET A 373 -1.34 6.62 -1.60
C MET A 373 -0.71 7.98 -1.93
N VAL A 374 -0.08 8.12 -3.10
CA VAL A 374 0.61 9.35 -3.51
C VAL A 374 -0.29 10.31 -4.28
N ARG A 375 -1.50 9.88 -4.68
CA ARG A 375 -2.43 10.67 -5.50
C ARG A 375 -2.70 12.07 -4.95
N PRO A 376 -2.93 12.29 -3.63
CA PRO A 376 -3.14 13.63 -3.09
C PRO A 376 -1.95 14.57 -3.31
N GLU A 377 -0.74 14.09 -3.06
CA GLU A 377 0.48 14.86 -3.26
C GLU A 377 0.75 15.16 -4.74
N PHE A 378 0.56 14.16 -5.61
CA PHE A 378 0.74 14.35 -7.05
C PHE A 378 -0.28 15.31 -7.65
N LYS A 379 -1.49 15.40 -7.10
CA LYS A 379 -2.46 16.42 -7.49
C LYS A 379 -1.96 17.84 -7.20
N ILE A 380 -1.34 18.05 -6.04
CA ILE A 380 -0.74 19.36 -5.68
C ILE A 380 0.39 19.72 -6.66
N ILE A 381 1.22 18.76 -7.03
CA ILE A 381 2.30 18.94 -8.02
C ILE A 381 1.70 19.25 -9.39
N ALA A 382 0.68 18.51 -9.84
CA ALA A 382 0.01 18.72 -11.12
C ALA A 382 -0.61 20.12 -11.22
N ASP A 383 -1.31 20.57 -10.18
CA ASP A 383 -1.93 21.89 -10.10
C ASP A 383 -0.90 23.04 -10.12
N SER A 384 0.31 22.78 -9.61
CA SER A 384 1.37 23.78 -9.44
C SER A 384 2.35 23.83 -10.61
N TYR A 385 2.79 22.68 -11.13
CA TYR A 385 3.84 22.54 -12.14
C TYR A 385 3.38 21.88 -13.43
N GLY A 386 2.18 21.29 -13.49
CA GLY A 386 1.70 20.50 -14.64
C GLY A 386 1.87 21.17 -16.02
N PRO A 387 1.52 22.46 -16.21
CA PRO A 387 1.72 23.14 -17.49
C PRO A 387 3.19 23.24 -17.91
N VAL A 388 4.10 23.45 -16.96
CA VAL A 388 5.54 23.55 -17.18
C VAL A 388 6.13 22.17 -17.45
N MET A 389 5.75 21.16 -16.66
CA MET A 389 6.20 19.78 -16.83
C MET A 389 5.84 19.23 -18.22
N ASN A 390 4.67 19.59 -18.74
CA ASN A 390 4.26 19.27 -20.12
C ASN A 390 5.15 19.96 -21.15
N LYS A 391 5.40 21.27 -21.01
CA LYS A 391 6.24 22.04 -21.93
C LYS A 391 7.70 21.55 -21.96
N LEU A 392 8.23 21.15 -20.80
CA LEU A 392 9.58 20.57 -20.66
C LEU A 392 9.65 19.10 -21.09
N GLY A 393 8.52 18.46 -21.43
CA GLY A 393 8.47 17.06 -21.82
C GLY A 393 8.84 16.08 -20.68
N ILE A 394 8.76 16.53 -19.42
CA ILE A 394 9.09 15.74 -18.23
C ILE A 394 8.10 14.59 -18.07
N ILE A 395 6.80 14.88 -18.13
CA ILE A 395 5.73 13.87 -17.92
C ILE A 395 5.86 12.71 -18.89
N ASN A 396 6.17 12.97 -20.16
CA ASN A 396 6.27 11.95 -21.20
C ASN A 396 7.47 11.01 -21.01
N LYS A 397 8.47 11.43 -20.24
CA LYS A 397 9.67 10.63 -19.95
C LYS A 397 9.57 9.86 -18.65
N MET A 398 8.70 10.27 -17.73
CA MET A 398 8.52 9.62 -16.44
C MET A 398 8.00 8.18 -16.58
N HIS A 399 8.31 7.37 -15.56
CA HIS A 399 7.75 6.02 -15.38
C HIS A 399 6.23 6.02 -15.63
N PRO A 400 5.66 5.04 -16.38
CA PRO A 400 4.24 5.02 -16.73
C PRO A 400 3.29 5.19 -15.53
N GLU A 401 3.57 4.46 -14.45
CA GLU A 401 2.79 4.50 -13.20
C GLU A 401 2.79 5.88 -12.50
N ILE A 402 3.84 6.68 -12.75
CA ILE A 402 3.93 8.06 -12.24
C ILE A 402 3.24 9.02 -13.21
N SER A 403 3.45 8.84 -14.52
CA SER A 403 2.86 9.68 -15.57
C SER A 403 1.34 9.67 -15.52
N GLU A 404 0.72 8.53 -15.21
CA GLU A 404 -0.74 8.41 -15.02
C GLU A 404 -1.29 9.32 -13.90
N LEU A 405 -0.49 9.61 -12.87
CA LEU A 405 -0.90 10.47 -11.75
C LEU A 405 -1.03 11.95 -12.16
N PHE A 406 -0.48 12.33 -13.32
CA PHE A 406 -0.60 13.67 -13.89
C PHE A 406 -1.67 13.79 -14.97
N GLY A 407 -2.22 12.67 -15.45
CA GLY A 407 -3.21 12.60 -16.53
C GLY A 407 -4.66 12.43 -16.07
N SER A 408 -4.93 12.43 -14.75
CA SER A 408 -6.24 12.16 -14.16
C SER A 408 -6.99 13.41 -13.67
#